data_AF-X8CE57-F1
#
_entry.id   AF-X8CE57-F1
#
_cell.length_a   1.000
_cell.length_b   1.000
_cell.length_c   1.000
_cell.angle_alpha   90.00
_cell.angle_beta   90.00
_cell.angle_gamma   90.00
#
_symmetry.space_group_name_H-M   'P 1'
#
loop_
_entity.id
_entity.type
_entity.pdbx_description
1 polymer ?
#
loop_
_entity_poly.entity_id
_entity_poly.type
_entity_poly.pdbx_seq_one_letter_code
_entity_poly.pdbx_strand_id
1 'polypeptide(L)'
;MLDPLPRWVRAEVLSSGDLVISGSTIAGEGAHAREVQRLLLAGPDPSALAAAGVGWLVVESDSAGDMGAAARTLGALAPVYRDDAIALYRVGGQSAGVSADRRAATVIAHAAWLALLVAGGAGAGIGAWRRRASVSPAR
;
A
#
# COMPACT_ATOMS: atom_id res chain seq x y z
N MET A 1 -22.11 -9.05 -2.54
CA MET A 1 -21.85 -7.65 -2.89
C MET A 1 -20.33 -7.47 -2.96
N LEU A 2 -19.78 -6.79 -3.97
CA LEU A 2 -18.34 -6.50 -4.01
C LEU A 2 -18.03 -5.34 -3.07
N ASP A 3 -17.05 -5.53 -2.19
CA ASP A 3 -16.47 -4.48 -1.35
C ASP A 3 -16.03 -3.28 -2.23
N PRO A 4 -16.52 -2.05 -1.95
CA PRO A 4 -16.13 -0.86 -2.66
C PRO A 4 -14.84 -0.20 -2.15
N LEU A 5 -14.33 -0.55 -0.98
CA LEU A 5 -13.15 0.06 -0.38
C LEU A 5 -11.90 -0.06 -1.27
N PRO A 6 -11.55 -1.23 -1.86
CA PRO A 6 -10.32 -1.36 -2.66
C PRO A 6 -10.24 -0.42 -3.86
N ARG A 7 -11.39 0.07 -4.35
CA ARG A 7 -11.48 1.02 -5.48
C ARG A 7 -11.64 2.48 -5.04
N TRP A 8 -12.03 2.73 -3.79
CA TRP A 8 -12.30 4.09 -3.29
C TRP A 8 -11.14 4.67 -2.50
N VAL A 9 -10.37 3.85 -1.80
CA VAL A 9 -9.24 4.32 -0.99
C VAL A 9 -7.90 4.10 -1.70
N ARG A 10 -6.95 5.01 -1.48
CA ARG A 10 -5.55 4.87 -1.96
C ARG A 10 -4.67 4.05 -1.02
N ALA A 11 -5.25 3.46 0.02
CA ALA A 11 -4.55 2.58 0.94
C ALA A 11 -4.67 1.13 0.47
N GLU A 12 -3.71 0.30 0.85
CA GLU A 12 -3.84 -1.15 0.68
C GLU A 12 -5.01 -1.65 1.55
N VAL A 13 -5.98 -2.30 0.89
CA VAL A 13 -7.10 -2.96 1.56
C VAL A 13 -6.78 -4.45 1.60
N LEU A 14 -6.65 -4.98 2.82
CA LEU A 14 -6.34 -6.39 3.03
C LEU A 14 -7.55 -7.25 2.68
N SER A 15 -7.42 -8.06 1.63
CA SER A 15 -8.40 -9.08 1.24
C SER A 15 -7.70 -10.44 1.14
N SER A 16 -8.25 -11.45 1.81
CA SER A 16 -7.70 -12.81 1.77
C SER A 16 -7.89 -13.48 0.41
N GLY A 17 -8.91 -13.05 -0.35
CA GLY A 17 -9.30 -13.65 -1.62
C GLY A 17 -9.87 -15.07 -1.47
N ASP A 18 -10.17 -15.49 -0.23
CA ASP A 18 -10.66 -16.83 0.05
C ASP A 18 -12.09 -17.00 -0.47
N LEU A 19 -12.31 -18.06 -1.24
CA LEU A 19 -13.62 -18.37 -1.81
C LEU A 19 -14.17 -19.65 -1.19
N VAL A 20 -15.35 -19.54 -0.57
CA VAL A 20 -16.06 -20.71 -0.05
C VAL A 20 -16.95 -21.27 -1.16
N ILE A 21 -16.65 -22.48 -1.63
CA ILE A 21 -17.45 -23.22 -2.61
C ILE A 21 -17.95 -24.51 -1.94
N SER A 22 -19.27 -24.66 -1.82
CA SER A 22 -19.89 -25.87 -1.25
C SER A 22 -19.31 -26.29 0.11
N GLY A 23 -19.01 -25.32 0.98
CA GLY A 23 -18.43 -25.55 2.31
C GLY A 23 -16.92 -25.80 2.34
N SER A 24 -16.25 -25.86 1.19
CA SER A 24 -14.79 -25.93 1.09
C SER A 24 -14.22 -24.53 0.86
N THR A 25 -13.17 -24.17 1.61
CA THR A 25 -12.45 -22.90 1.43
C THR A 25 -11.30 -23.08 0.47
N ILE A 26 -11.34 -22.36 -0.66
CA ILE A 26 -10.21 -22.22 -1.57
C ILE A 26 -9.40 -21.01 -1.13
N ALA A 27 -8.13 -21.24 -0.78
CA ALA A 27 -7.22 -20.19 -0.37
C ALA A 27 -6.88 -19.28 -1.55
N GLY A 28 -7.16 -17.98 -1.43
CA GLY A 28 -6.67 -16.96 -2.37
C GLY A 28 -5.19 -16.62 -2.18
N GLU A 29 -4.71 -15.63 -2.91
CA GLU A 29 -3.30 -15.22 -2.90
C GLU A 29 -2.92 -14.38 -1.67
N GLY A 30 -3.90 -13.91 -0.90
CA GLY A 30 -3.73 -13.00 0.23
C GLY A 30 -3.24 -13.67 1.52
N ALA A 31 -2.06 -14.33 1.51
CA ALA A 31 -1.53 -15.02 2.69
C ALA A 31 -1.39 -14.10 3.93
N HIS A 32 -0.89 -12.88 3.72
CA HIS A 32 -0.79 -11.88 4.78
C HIS A 32 -2.17 -11.41 5.27
N ALA A 33 -3.08 -11.10 4.35
CA ALA A 33 -4.44 -10.69 4.68
C ALA A 33 -5.19 -11.79 5.46
N ARG A 34 -4.98 -13.07 5.10
CA ARG A 34 -5.55 -14.22 5.83
C ARG A 34 -4.99 -14.35 7.24
N GLU A 35 -3.70 -14.09 7.44
CA GLU A 35 -3.08 -14.09 8.76
C GLU A 35 -3.65 -12.98 9.64
N VAL A 36 -3.75 -11.76 9.10
CA VAL A 36 -4.35 -10.61 9.79
C VAL A 36 -5.83 -10.86 10.10
N GLN A 37 -6.59 -11.46 9.18
CA GLN A 37 -7.99 -11.84 9.40
C GLN A 37 -8.11 -12.85 10.55
N ARG A 38 -7.28 -13.90 10.56
CA ARG A 38 -7.25 -14.89 11.65
C ARG A 38 -6.87 -14.26 12.99
N LEU A 39 -5.89 -13.36 12.98
CA LEU A 39 -5.51 -12.58 14.15
C LEU A 39 -6.69 -11.75 14.67
N LEU A 40 -7.38 -11.00 13.80
CA LEU A 40 -8.52 -10.19 14.18
C LEU A 40 -9.67 -11.03 14.77
N LEU A 41 -9.99 -12.17 14.15
CA LEU A 41 -11.04 -13.08 14.63
C LEU A 41 -10.74 -13.69 16.01
N ALA A 42 -9.47 -13.78 16.41
CA ALA A 42 -9.08 -14.20 17.76
C ALA A 42 -9.38 -13.12 18.83
N GLY A 43 -9.59 -11.87 18.42
CA GLY A 43 -9.89 -10.73 19.29
C GLY A 43 -8.73 -10.26 20.18
N PRO A 44 -7.52 -10.04 19.66
CA PRO A 44 -6.36 -9.57 20.42
C PRO A 44 -6.49 -8.09 20.81
N ASP A 45 -5.53 -7.58 21.57
CA ASP A 45 -5.37 -6.14 21.78
C ASP A 45 -5.08 -5.42 20.43
N PRO A 46 -5.61 -4.21 20.19
CA PRO A 46 -5.38 -3.47 18.94
C PRO A 46 -3.90 -3.24 18.61
N SER A 47 -3.01 -3.20 19.60
CA SER A 47 -1.56 -3.08 19.35
C SER A 47 -0.97 -4.24 18.55
N ALA A 48 -1.56 -5.45 18.66
CA ALA A 48 -1.13 -6.61 17.87
C ALA A 48 -1.46 -6.44 16.37
N LEU A 49 -2.59 -5.78 16.05
CA LEU A 49 -2.94 -5.43 14.68
C LEU A 49 -2.02 -4.34 14.11
N ALA A 50 -1.69 -3.33 14.92
CA ALA A 50 -0.73 -2.30 14.54
C ALA A 50 0.66 -2.91 14.25
N ALA A 51 1.10 -3.87 15.07
CA ALA A 51 2.35 -4.61 14.85
C ALA A 51 2.32 -5.46 13.57
N ALA A 52 1.14 -5.94 13.16
CA ALA A 52 0.91 -6.61 11.89
C ALA A 52 0.81 -5.65 10.68
N GLY A 53 0.98 -4.34 10.89
CA GLY A 53 0.96 -3.32 9.83
C GLY A 53 -0.41 -2.69 9.56
N VAL A 54 -1.42 -3.02 10.36
CA VAL A 54 -2.80 -2.51 10.19
C VAL A 54 -2.94 -1.14 10.85
N GLY A 55 -3.05 -0.08 10.04
CA GLY A 55 -3.25 1.29 10.55
C GLY A 55 -4.71 1.65 10.86
N TRP A 56 -5.63 1.02 10.13
CA TRP A 56 -7.06 1.32 10.15
C TRP A 56 -7.88 0.05 10.07
N LEU A 57 -9.05 0.08 10.68
CA LEU A 57 -10.02 -0.98 10.61
C LEU A 57 -11.39 -0.39 10.27
N VAL A 58 -12.04 -0.97 9.27
CA VAL A 58 -13.39 -0.60 8.83
C VAL A 58 -14.32 -1.76 9.12
N VAL A 59 -15.47 -1.48 9.71
CA VAL A 59 -16.54 -2.44 9.92
C VAL A 59 -17.73 -1.99 9.08
N GLU A 60 -18.19 -2.86 8.19
CA GLU A 60 -19.43 -2.67 7.41
C GLU A 60 -20.59 -3.34 8.14
N SER A 61 -21.61 -2.56 8.51
CA SER A 61 -22.73 -3.01 9.36
C SER A 61 -23.65 -4.03 8.70
N ASP A 62 -23.73 -4.03 7.37
CA ASP A 62 -24.63 -4.90 6.58
C ASP A 62 -23.88 -6.07 5.89
N SER A 63 -22.64 -6.32 6.31
CA SER A 63 -21.84 -7.44 5.78
C SER A 63 -22.10 -8.71 6.61
N ALA A 64 -22.45 -9.81 5.94
CA ALA A 64 -22.68 -11.12 6.54
C ALA A 64 -21.39 -11.86 6.96
N GLY A 65 -20.31 -11.13 7.24
CA GLY A 65 -19.02 -11.70 7.65
C GLY A 65 -19.04 -12.24 9.08
N ASP A 66 -18.30 -13.32 9.34
CA ASP A 66 -18.06 -13.78 10.72
C ASP A 66 -17.20 -12.74 11.46
N MET A 67 -17.66 -12.34 12.65
CA MET A 67 -16.97 -11.40 13.51
C MET A 67 -16.13 -12.09 14.59
N GLY A 68 -16.29 -13.40 14.80
CA GLY A 68 -15.56 -14.14 15.83
C GLY A 68 -15.49 -13.39 17.17
N ALA A 69 -14.27 -13.26 17.71
CA ALA A 69 -13.99 -12.44 18.89
C ALA A 69 -13.50 -11.02 18.57
N ALA A 70 -13.58 -10.56 17.31
CA ALA A 70 -13.12 -9.23 16.89
C ALA A 70 -13.82 -8.08 17.62
N ALA A 71 -15.05 -8.31 18.11
CA ALA A 71 -15.77 -7.37 18.96
C ALA A 71 -14.98 -6.94 20.21
N ARG A 72 -14.12 -7.81 20.76
CA ARG A 72 -13.23 -7.46 21.89
C ARG A 72 -12.20 -6.42 21.49
N THR A 73 -11.55 -6.62 20.35
CA THR A 73 -10.58 -5.67 19.79
C THR A 73 -11.23 -4.35 19.44
N LEU A 74 -12.41 -4.39 18.82
CA LEU A 74 -13.20 -3.20 18.48
C LEU A 74 -13.63 -2.42 19.73
N GLY A 75 -14.03 -3.10 20.81
CA GLY A 75 -14.42 -2.47 22.06
C GLY A 75 -13.28 -1.73 22.77
N ALA A 76 -12.03 -2.07 22.47
CA ALA A 76 -10.85 -1.36 22.96
C ALA A 76 -10.48 -0.14 22.09
N LEU A 77 -11.13 0.06 20.94
CA LEU A 77 -10.85 1.14 20.00
C LEU A 77 -11.94 2.21 20.03
N ALA A 78 -11.51 3.48 20.03
CA ALA A 78 -12.42 4.60 19.82
C ALA A 78 -12.72 4.75 18.31
N PRO A 79 -14.00 4.76 17.89
CA PRO A 79 -14.35 5.02 16.49
C PRO A 79 -14.02 6.47 16.13
N VAL A 80 -13.36 6.66 14.99
CA VAL A 80 -13.09 7.98 14.40
C VAL A 80 -14.32 8.47 13.65
N TYR A 81 -15.06 7.55 13.04
CA TYR A 81 -16.31 7.82 12.33
C TYR A 81 -17.24 6.62 12.49
N ARG A 82 -18.54 6.88 12.59
CA ARG A 82 -19.57 5.84 12.66
C ARG A 82 -20.89 6.37 12.12
N ASP A 83 -21.47 5.65 11.19
CA ASP A 83 -22.85 5.80 10.73
C ASP A 83 -23.57 4.43 10.70
N ASP A 84 -24.74 4.38 10.09
CA ASP A 84 -25.56 3.16 10.02
C ASP A 84 -24.93 2.08 9.12
N ALA A 85 -24.10 2.47 8.15
CA ALA A 85 -23.49 1.56 7.18
C ALA A 85 -22.07 1.15 7.55
N ILE A 86 -21.27 2.07 8.10
CA ILE A 86 -19.83 1.89 8.35
C ILE A 86 -19.38 2.45 9.70
N ALA A 87 -18.40 1.77 10.30
CA ALA A 87 -17.64 2.28 11.44
C ALA A 87 -16.14 2.21 11.15
N LEU A 88 -15.44 3.33 11.33
CA LEU A 88 -14.02 3.48 11.09
C LEU A 88 -13.28 3.61 12.42
N TYR A 89 -12.29 2.75 12.63
CA TYR A 89 -11.44 2.72 13.81
C TYR A 89 -9.99 2.96 13.41
N ARG A 90 -9.32 3.83 14.18
CA ARG A 90 -7.87 4.00 14.07
C ARG A 90 -7.21 3.04 15.04
N VAL A 91 -6.55 2.01 14.50
CA VAL A 91 -5.84 0.99 15.29
C VAL A 91 -4.53 1.56 15.84
N GLY A 92 -3.91 2.47 15.09
CA GLY A 92 -2.57 3.00 15.39
C GLY A 92 -1.52 2.39 14.46
N GLY A 93 -0.30 2.90 14.52
CA GLY A 93 0.73 2.58 13.53
C GLY A 93 0.65 3.51 12.33
N GLN A 94 1.71 4.30 12.13
CA GLN A 94 1.99 4.87 10.83
C GLN A 94 2.19 3.67 9.92
N SER A 95 1.38 3.54 8.85
CA SER A 95 1.57 2.53 7.80
C SER A 95 3.07 2.34 7.59
N ALA A 96 3.60 1.13 7.75
CA ALA A 96 5.04 0.89 7.80
C ALA A 96 5.73 1.66 6.68
N GLY A 97 6.30 2.81 7.03
CA GLY A 97 6.84 3.73 6.04
C GLY A 97 7.95 3.00 5.30
N VAL A 98 8.06 3.22 3.99
CA VAL A 98 9.22 2.72 3.23
C VAL A 98 10.48 3.12 3.99
N SER A 99 11.36 2.16 4.29
CA SER A 99 12.54 2.43 5.13
C SER A 99 13.33 3.61 4.56
N ALA A 100 13.79 4.50 5.43
CA ALA A 100 14.48 5.73 5.02
C ALA A 100 15.66 5.43 4.06
N ASP A 101 16.38 4.34 4.32
CA ASP A 101 17.48 3.86 3.50
C ASP A 101 17.04 3.42 2.10
N ARG A 102 15.91 2.71 1.97
CA ARG A 102 15.37 2.32 0.67
C ARG A 102 14.94 3.55 -0.12
N ARG A 103 14.26 4.48 0.55
CA ARG A 103 13.87 5.76 -0.06
C ARG A 103 15.09 6.54 -0.52
N ALA A 104 16.13 6.65 0.30
CA ALA A 104 17.38 7.32 -0.03
C ALA A 104 18.07 6.66 -1.22
N ALA A 105 18.19 5.32 -1.23
CA ALA A 105 18.77 4.57 -2.34
C ALA A 105 18.03 4.81 -3.65
N THR A 106 16.69 4.78 -3.64
CA THR A 106 15.89 5.10 -4.82
C THR A 106 16.11 6.53 -5.29
N VAL A 107 16.16 7.51 -4.38
CA VAL A 107 16.42 8.92 -4.72
C VAL A 107 17.81 9.09 -5.34
N ILE A 108 18.85 8.49 -4.75
CA ILE A 108 20.22 8.54 -5.27
C ILE A 108 20.31 7.89 -6.64
N ALA A 109 19.67 6.73 -6.84
CA ALA A 109 19.65 6.05 -8.13
C ALA A 109 19.01 6.92 -9.22
N HIS A 110 17.89 7.59 -8.92
CA HIS A 110 17.25 8.51 -9.87
C HIS A 110 18.09 9.76 -10.13
N ALA A 111 18.75 10.31 -9.11
CA ALA A 111 19.65 11.45 -9.28
C ALA A 111 20.87 11.10 -10.14
N ALA A 112 21.49 9.94 -9.93
CA ALA A 112 22.60 9.43 -10.72
C ALA A 112 22.18 9.19 -12.18
N TRP A 113 21.02 8.57 -12.38
CA TRP A 113 20.44 8.37 -13.71
C TRP A 113 20.17 9.70 -14.43
N LEU A 114 19.57 10.67 -13.75
CA LEU A 114 19.34 12.01 -14.30
C LEU A 114 20.67 12.70 -14.68
N ALA A 115 21.69 12.58 -13.82
CA ALA A 115 23.01 13.15 -14.10
C ALA A 115 23.65 12.54 -15.36
N LEU A 116 23.53 11.22 -15.55
CA LEU A 116 24.01 10.54 -16.75
C LEU A 116 23.29 11.03 -18.01
N LEU A 117 21.95 11.22 -17.94
CA LEU A 117 21.18 11.75 -19.07
C LEU A 117 21.60 13.18 -19.43
N VAL A 118 21.78 14.05 -18.43
CA VAL A 118 22.21 15.43 -18.65
C VAL A 118 23.61 15.48 -19.25
N ALA A 119 24.55 14.70 -18.70
CA ALA A 119 25.92 14.64 -19.21
C ALA A 119 25.99 14.10 -20.64
N GLY A 120 25.25 13.02 -20.92
CA GLY A 120 25.15 12.45 -22.27
C GLY A 120 24.53 13.42 -23.27
N GLY A 121 23.44 14.08 -22.89
CA GLY A 121 22.77 15.10 -23.71
C GLY A 121 23.67 16.30 -24.00
N ALA A 122 24.36 16.83 -22.98
CA ALA A 122 25.31 17.92 -23.15
C ALA A 122 26.49 17.52 -24.04
N GLY A 123 27.06 16.34 -23.83
CA GLY A 123 28.14 15.81 -24.67
C GLY A 123 27.75 15.64 -26.13
N ALA A 124 26.55 15.09 -26.39
CA ALA A 124 26.00 14.95 -27.74
C ALA A 124 25.74 16.31 -28.40
N GLY A 125 25.21 17.29 -27.66
CA GLY A 125 24.97 18.65 -28.14
C GLY A 125 26.26 19.38 -28.52
N ILE A 126 27.26 19.34 -27.64
CA ILE A 126 28.59 19.93 -27.89
C ILE A 126 29.26 19.25 -29.08
N GLY A 127 29.23 17.91 -29.15
CA GLY A 127 29.78 17.15 -30.26
C GLY A 127 29.11 17.49 -31.61
N ALA A 128 27.78 17.64 -31.63
CA ALA A 128 27.04 18.04 -32.82
C ALA A 128 27.37 19.47 -33.26
N TRP A 129 27.50 20.41 -32.31
CA TRP A 129 27.87 21.79 -32.61
C TRP A 129 29.28 21.91 -33.20
N ARG A 130 30.26 21.22 -32.59
CA ARG A 130 31.65 21.21 -33.09
C ARG A 130 31.75 20.61 -34.49
N ARG A 131 31.04 19.52 -34.77
CA ARG A 131 31.01 18.90 -36.12
C ARG A 131 30.39 19.81 -37.18
N ARG A 132 29.36 20.58 -36.83
CA ARG A 132 28.74 21.56 -37.76
C ARG A 132 29.64 22.76 -38.03
N ALA A 133 30.34 23.26 -37.00
CA ALA A 133 31.28 24.38 -37.14
C ALA A 133 32.48 24.01 -38.03
N SER A 134 32.97 22.78 -37.95
CA SER A 134 34.07 22.29 -38.79
C SER A 134 33.68 21.97 -40.24
N VAL A 135 32.38 21.99 -40.58
CA VAL A 135 31.85 21.74 -41.94
C VAL A 135 31.33 23.04 -42.59
N SER A 136 31.75 24.22 -42.09
CA SER A 136 31.55 25.44 -42.88
C SER A 136 32.51 25.45 -44.08
N PRO A 137 31.99 25.44 -45.32
CA PRO A 137 32.84 25.37 -46.51
C PRO A 137 33.56 26.71 -46.71
N ALA A 138 34.84 26.62 -47.06
CA ALA A 138 35.61 27.76 -47.56
C ALA A 138 34.90 28.34 -48.80
N ARG A 139 34.66 29.66 -48.79
CA ARG A 139 34.40 30.44 -50.00
C ARG A 139 35.68 30.60 -50.79
#